data_AF-A0A1E5Q2P2-F1
#
_entry.id   AF-A0A1E5Q2P2-F1
#
_cell.length_a   1.000
_cell.length_b   1.000
_cell.length_c   1.000
_cell.angle_alpha   90.00
_cell.angle_beta   90.00
_cell.angle_gamma   90.00
#
_symmetry.space_group_name_H-M   'P 1'
#
loop_
_entity.id
_entity.type
_entity.pdbx_description
1 polymer ?
#
loop_
_entity_poly.entity_id
_entity_poly.type
_entity_poly.pdbx_seq_one_letter_code
_entity_poly.pdbx_strand_id
1 'polypeptide(L)' 'MTVHGFGTPRTSASSLNTLPGLTVPNHVMTPVADGKVSVFNSWGGSNHVITDLLGYFTQS' A
#
# COMPACT_ATOMS: atom_id res chain seq x y z
N MET A 1 -3.13 3.32 6.47
CA MET A 1 -2.85 3.02 5.05
C MET A 1 -3.08 1.55 4.79
N THR A 2 -3.68 1.21 3.64
CA THR A 2 -3.88 -0.17 3.19
C THR A 2 -3.38 -0.33 1.77
N VAL A 3 -2.54 -1.34 1.54
CA VAL A 3 -2.02 -1.69 0.20
C VAL A 3 -2.72 -2.96 -0.29
N HIS A 4 -3.23 -2.93 -1.52
CA HIS A 4 -3.97 -4.04 -2.13
C HIS A 4 -3.78 -4.04 -3.65
N GLY A 5 -4.16 -5.13 -4.33
CA GLY A 5 -4.12 -5.23 -5.78
C GLY A 5 -5.05 -4.21 -6.44
N PHE A 6 -4.60 -3.62 -7.54
CA PHE A 6 -5.37 -2.61 -8.27
C PHE A 6 -6.75 -3.13 -8.72
N GLY A 7 -7.79 -2.34 -8.49
CA GLY A 7 -9.18 -2.69 -8.84
C GLY A 7 -9.78 -3.84 -8.03
N THR A 8 -9.06 -4.40 -7.05
CA THR A 8 -9.57 -5.48 -6.20
C THR A 8 -10.26 -4.94 -4.95
N PRO A 9 -11.22 -5.67 -4.35
CA PRO A 9 -11.81 -5.29 -3.07
C PRO A 9 -10.74 -5.16 -1.99
N ARG A 10 -10.65 -3.97 -1.38
CA ARG A 10 -9.75 -3.71 -0.26
C ARG A 10 -10.26 -4.40 1.01
N THR A 11 -9.36 -4.98 1.80
CA THR A 11 -9.68 -5.49 3.14
C THR A 11 -9.77 -4.34 4.17
N SER A 12 -10.34 -4.62 5.35
CA SER A 12 -10.32 -3.67 6.47
C SER A 12 -8.97 -3.57 7.18
N ALA A 13 -7.99 -4.41 6.82
CA ALA A 13 -6.68 -4.43 7.45
C ALA A 13 -5.80 -3.23 7.04
N SER A 14 -4.98 -2.76 7.99
CA SER A 14 -3.95 -1.75 7.73
C SER A 14 -2.62 -2.41 7.36
N SER A 15 -1.92 -1.84 6.38
CA SER A 15 -0.53 -2.17 6.07
C SER A 15 0.46 -1.24 6.76
N LEU A 16 0.06 0.01 7.04
CA LEU A 16 0.88 0.99 7.75
C LEU A 16 -0.02 1.98 8.48
N ASN A 17 0.24 2.19 9.77
CA ASN A 17 -0.43 3.21 10.57
C ASN A 17 0.54 4.39 10.77
N THR A 18 0.09 5.58 10.41
CA THR A 18 0.88 6.81 10.50
C THR A 18 0.23 7.77 11.48
N LEU A 19 1.02 8.71 12.01
CA LEU A 19 0.54 9.84 12.81
C LEU A 19 0.97 11.15 12.14
N PRO A 20 0.20 12.25 12.30
CA PRO A 20 0.59 13.56 11.79
C PRO A 20 2.01 13.97 12.25
N GLY A 21 2.81 14.50 11.32
CA GLY A 21 4.15 15.00 11.59
C GLY A 21 5.26 13.93 11.62
N LEU A 22 4.92 12.64 11.50
CA LEU A 22 5.91 11.56 11.49
C LEU A 22 6.10 10.96 10.09
N THR A 23 7.34 10.62 9.76
CA THR A 23 7.68 9.75 8.64
C THR A 23 7.86 8.33 9.16
N VAL A 24 6.99 7.41 8.77
CA VAL A 24 6.98 6.03 9.28
C VAL A 24 7.19 5.06 8.11
N PRO A 25 8.30 4.29 8.07
CA PRO A 25 8.53 3.29 7.02
C PRO A 25 7.90 1.94 7.35
N ASN A 26 7.53 1.17 6.32
CA ASN A 26 7.22 -0.26 6.44
C ASN A 26 7.44 -0.99 5.10
N HIS A 27 7.77 -2.28 5.15
CA HIS A 27 7.77 -3.17 4.00
C HIS A 27 6.44 -3.94 3.91
N VAL A 28 5.87 -4.06 2.71
CA VAL A 28 4.59 -4.73 2.48
C VAL A 28 4.68 -5.64 1.27
N MET A 29 4.21 -6.89 1.41
CA MET A 29 3.90 -7.77 0.28
C MET A 29 2.40 -7.73 0.00
N THR A 30 2.02 -7.54 -1.27
CA THR A 30 0.61 -7.45 -1.69
C THR A 30 0.45 -8.04 -3.10
N PRO A 31 -0.76 -8.51 -3.48
CA PRO A 31 -1.02 -8.90 -4.86
C PRO A 31 -0.83 -7.72 -5.83
N VAL A 32 -0.33 -8.03 -7.02
CA VAL A 32 -0.29 -7.11 -8.16
C VAL A 32 -1.43 -7.46 -9.11
N ALA A 33 -2.17 -6.46 -9.58
CA ALA A 33 -3.24 -6.63 -10.56
C ALA A 33 -3.08 -5.60 -11.67
N ASP A 34 -3.15 -6.02 -12.94
CA ASP A 34 -2.90 -5.14 -14.10
C ASP A 34 -1.57 -4.37 -14.00
N GLY A 35 -0.52 -5.04 -13.50
CA GLY A 35 0.80 -4.42 -13.28
C GLY A 35 0.83 -3.29 -12.24
N LYS A 36 -0.24 -3.12 -11.44
CA LYS A 36 -0.42 -2.00 -10.51
C LYS A 36 -0.79 -2.50 -9.11
N VAL A 37 -0.54 -1.61 -8.15
CA VAL A 37 -1.01 -1.72 -6.76
C VAL A 37 -1.78 -0.46 -6.39
N SER A 38 -2.67 -0.56 -5.41
CA SER A 38 -3.42 0.56 -4.87
C SER A 38 -3.07 0.82 -3.42
N VAL A 39 -2.75 2.07 -3.11
CA VAL A 39 -2.46 2.56 -1.76
C VAL A 39 -3.60 3.46 -1.32
N PHE A 40 -4.32 3.04 -0.28
CA PHE A 40 -5.48 3.76 0.24
C PHE A 40 -5.18 4.39 1.60
N ASN A 41 -5.57 5.66 1.74
CA ASN A 41 -5.56 6.37 3.02
C ASN A 41 -6.96 6.38 3.66
N SER A 42 -7.14 5.64 4.75
CA SER A 42 -8.39 5.61 5.51
C SER A 42 -8.63 6.83 6.38
N TRP A 43 -7.61 7.67 6.63
CA TRP A 43 -7.72 8.84 7.49
C TRP A 43 -8.46 10.01 6.83
N GLY A 44 -8.62 10.02 5.51
CA GLY A 44 -9.35 11.06 4.77
C GLY A 44 -8.63 12.40 4.60
N GLY A 45 -7.49 12.64 5.28
CA GLY A 45 -6.63 13.81 5.08
C GLY A 45 -5.53 13.62 4.03
N SER A 46 -4.80 14.69 3.70
CA SER A 46 -3.63 14.63 2.82
C SER A 46 -2.45 13.93 3.49
N ASN A 47 -1.72 13.13 2.72
CA ASN A 47 -0.47 12.50 3.14
C ASN A 47 0.50 12.50 1.95
N HIS A 48 1.80 12.63 2.23
CA HIS A 48 2.83 12.30 1.25
C HIS A 48 3.16 10.82 1.35
N VAL A 49 3.22 10.13 0.21
CA VAL A 49 3.55 8.71 0.13
C VAL A 49 4.64 8.53 -0.91
N ILE A 50 5.71 7.84 -0.51
CA ILE A 50 6.78 7.38 -1.39
C ILE A 50 6.75 5.86 -1.32
N THR A 51 6.83 5.21 -2.48
CA THR A 51 6.87 3.75 -2.60
C THR A 51 8.01 3.34 -3.49
N ASP A 52 8.85 2.42 -3.02
CA ASP A 52 9.81 1.68 -3.84
C ASP A 52 9.32 0.24 -4.04
N LEU A 53 9.78 -0.38 -5.13
CA LEU A 53 9.52 -1.79 -5.44
C LEU A 53 10.82 -2.58 -5.29
N LEU A 54 10.86 -3.47 -4.30
CA LEU A 54 11.99 -4.39 -4.12
C LEU A 54 12.01 -5.52 -5.16
N GLY A 55 10.83 -6.03 -5.53
CA GLY A 55 10.67 -7.13 -6.48
C GLY A 55 9.26 -7.70 -6.49
N TYR A 56 9.01 -8.69 -7.36
CA TYR A 56 7.73 -9.39 -7.44
C TYR A 56 7.94 -10.87 -7.80
N PHE A 57 7.04 -11.73 -7.34
CA PHE A 57 7.04 -13.14 -7.69
C PHE A 57 6.30 -13.34 -9.02
N THR A 58 6.80 -14.26 -9.84
CA THR A 58 6.14 -14.72 -11.06
C THR A 58 5.95 -16.23 -11.00
N GLN A 59 4.96 -16.75 -11.71
CA GLN A 59 4.86 -18.18 -11.97
C GLN A 59 5.68 -18.50 -13.22
N SER A 60 6.49 -19.55 -13.14
CA SER A 60 7.26 -20.13 -14.25
C SER A 60 6.45 -21.18 -14.99
#